data_AF-A0A3L7U6V6-F1
#
_entry.id   AF-A0A3L7U6V6-F1
#
_cell.length_a   1.000
_cell.length_b   1.000
_cell.length_c   1.000
_cell.angle_alpha   90.00
_cell.angle_beta   90.00
_cell.angle_gamma   90.00
#
_symmetry.space_group_name_H-M   'P 1'
#
loop_
_entity.id
_entity.type
_entity.pdbx_description
1 polymer ?
#
loop_
_entity_poly.entity_id
_entity_poly.type
_entity_poly.pdbx_seq_one_letter_code
_entity_poly.pdbx_strand_id
1 'polypeptide(L)'
;MAPFFVASYRLHLQRQAIETVVAAANLVDRDPISVALIERGEVTTPTEKFASTRLRSMGEELFDRQGKILDVSVISDVLLAPQFPTWSPVFMVERPVAPLVVSAILVASALLALWLNVFPAYLLIMSLSAVIVVPAVSQGYFSVAFVTAGMTALVLSFALCIRLLLALLGGRWGWCAVAQTLIRESIRLRISVSFIAIVLIALPLLPIFIDGSSPLRYQIQTFMSRSLDIAYVCAACMTLTLGCATVAFEIRDRQIWQLMTKPLDRFQYLLG
;
A
#
# COMPACT_ATOMS: atom_id res chain seq x y z
N MET A 1 -2.59 -15.80 1.90
CA MET A 1 -3.79 -14.96 2.08
C MET A 1 -4.91 -15.66 2.84
N ALA A 2 -5.16 -16.97 2.65
CA ALA A 2 -6.14 -17.73 3.43
C ALA A 2 -6.08 -17.54 4.97
N PRO A 3 -4.92 -17.59 5.65
CA PRO A 3 -4.88 -17.40 7.10
C PRO A 3 -5.29 -15.97 7.54
N PHE A 4 -4.94 -14.95 6.75
CA PHE A 4 -5.36 -13.57 7.02
C PHE A 4 -6.87 -13.42 6.89
N PHE A 5 -7.47 -14.04 5.88
CA PHE A 5 -8.92 -14.00 5.69
C PHE A 5 -9.66 -14.65 6.86
N VAL A 6 -9.26 -15.86 7.26
CA VAL A 6 -9.87 -16.58 8.39
C VAL A 6 -9.74 -15.78 9.69
N ALA A 7 -8.55 -15.23 9.97
CA ALA A 7 -8.32 -14.41 11.15
C ALA A 7 -9.19 -13.13 11.14
N SER A 8 -9.24 -12.43 10.00
CA SER A 8 -10.04 -11.19 9.86
C SER A 8 -11.54 -11.45 10.01
N TYR A 9 -12.04 -12.56 9.46
CA TYR A 9 -13.45 -12.92 9.53
C TYR A 9 -13.85 -13.34 10.95
N ARG A 10 -13.00 -14.09 11.65
CA ARG A 10 -13.21 -14.46 13.06
C ARG A 10 -13.30 -13.22 13.95
N LEU A 11 -12.37 -12.27 13.81
CA LEU A 11 -12.38 -11.04 14.58
C LEU A 11 -13.57 -10.15 14.24
N HIS A 12 -14.00 -10.12 12.99
CA HIS A 12 -15.22 -9.40 12.59
C HIS A 12 -16.48 -9.97 13.23
N LEU A 13 -16.62 -11.30 13.28
CA LEU A 13 -17.75 -11.96 13.96
C LEU A 13 -17.74 -11.68 15.47
N GLN A 14 -16.56 -11.73 16.10
CA GLN A 14 -16.42 -11.37 17.52
C GLN A 14 -16.76 -9.90 17.77
N ARG A 15 -16.35 -8.98 16.88
CA ARG A 15 -16.72 -7.55 16.95
C ARG A 15 -18.24 -7.38 16.92
N GLN A 16 -18.92 -7.99 15.95
CA GLN A 16 -20.39 -7.93 15.85
C GLN A 16 -21.09 -8.52 17.08
N ALA A 17 -20.59 -9.63 17.61
CA ALA A 17 -21.13 -10.22 18.84
C ALA A 17 -20.99 -9.29 20.05
N ILE A 18 -19.86 -8.60 20.18
CA ILE A 18 -19.65 -7.60 21.25
C ILE A 18 -20.57 -6.39 21.03
N GLU A 19 -20.62 -5.84 19.82
CA GLU A 19 -21.45 -4.67 19.50
C GLU A 19 -22.94 -4.91 19.79
N THR A 20 -23.47 -6.09 19.47
CA THR A 20 -24.89 -6.43 19.77
C THR A 20 -25.18 -6.51 21.28
N VAL A 21 -24.27 -7.05 22.07
CA VAL A 21 -24.41 -7.15 23.54
C VAL A 21 -24.24 -5.78 24.20
N VAL A 22 -23.29 -4.99 23.71
CA VAL A 22 -22.97 -3.66 24.25
C VAL A 22 -24.02 -2.63 23.86
N ALA A 23 -24.61 -2.72 22.67
CA ALA A 23 -25.70 -1.84 22.23
C ALA A 23 -26.99 -2.00 23.05
N ALA A 24 -27.18 -3.14 23.72
CA ALA A 24 -28.30 -3.40 24.61
C ALA A 24 -28.10 -2.88 26.04
N ALA A 25 -26.90 -2.39 26.39
CA ALA A 25 -26.59 -1.98 27.75
C ALA A 25 -27.04 -0.54 28.04
N ASN A 26 -27.79 -0.35 29.14
CA ASN A 26 -28.17 0.97 29.65
C ASN A 26 -27.68 1.17 31.10
N LEU A 27 -26.95 2.25 31.35
CA LEU A 27 -26.43 2.58 32.67
C LEU A 27 -27.53 3.07 33.63
N VAL A 28 -28.60 3.70 33.11
CA VAL A 28 -29.72 4.20 33.94
C VAL A 28 -30.49 3.03 34.57
N ASP A 29 -30.61 1.93 33.83
CA ASP A 29 -31.33 0.73 34.26
C ASP A 29 -30.45 -0.20 35.14
N ARG A 30 -29.17 0.15 35.35
CA ARG A 30 -28.15 -0.67 36.04
C ARG A 30 -28.10 -2.11 35.54
N ASP A 31 -28.13 -2.26 34.21
CA ASP A 31 -28.03 -3.58 33.61
C ASP A 31 -26.76 -4.32 34.05
N PRO A 32 -26.81 -5.64 34.27
CA PRO A 32 -25.65 -6.42 34.70
C PRO A 32 -24.45 -6.28 33.75
N ILE A 33 -24.72 -5.98 32.47
CA ILE A 33 -23.69 -5.73 31.44
C ILE A 33 -23.00 -4.38 31.69
N SER A 34 -23.76 -3.32 31.99
CA SER A 34 -23.21 -1.99 32.26
C SER A 34 -22.36 -1.96 33.54
N VAL A 35 -22.81 -2.67 34.57
CA VAL A 35 -22.07 -2.82 35.84
C VAL A 35 -20.79 -3.64 35.63
N ALA A 36 -20.86 -4.74 34.88
CA ALA A 36 -19.66 -5.53 34.55
C ALA A 36 -18.64 -4.73 33.72
N LEU A 37 -19.12 -3.85 32.83
CA LEU A 37 -18.28 -2.99 32.01
C LEU A 37 -17.52 -1.95 32.85
N ILE A 38 -18.18 -1.32 33.83
CA ILE A 38 -17.58 -0.30 34.69
C ILE A 38 -16.68 -0.92 35.76
N GLU A 39 -17.17 -1.93 36.48
CA GLU A 39 -16.45 -2.47 37.64
C GLU A 39 -15.29 -3.38 37.23
N ARG A 40 -15.49 -4.17 36.16
CA ARG A 40 -14.55 -5.22 35.74
C ARG A 40 -13.89 -4.91 34.39
N GLY A 41 -14.47 -4.06 33.55
CA GLY A 41 -14.00 -3.86 32.17
C GLY A 41 -14.25 -5.08 31.30
N GLU A 42 -15.30 -5.85 31.62
CA GLU A 42 -15.60 -7.14 31.00
C GLU A 42 -16.90 -7.13 30.21
N VAL A 43 -16.90 -7.78 29.05
CA VAL A 43 -18.10 -8.11 28.28
C VAL A 43 -18.17 -9.61 28.11
N THR A 44 -19.26 -10.22 28.58
CA THR A 44 -19.54 -11.63 28.36
C THR A 44 -20.45 -11.78 27.14
N THR A 45 -19.89 -12.29 26.04
CA THR A 45 -20.70 -12.74 24.90
C THR A 45 -21.12 -14.20 25.11
N PRO A 46 -22.08 -14.74 24.34
CA PRO A 46 -22.51 -16.14 24.48
C PRO A 46 -21.37 -17.16 24.27
N THR A 47 -20.30 -16.76 23.60
CA THR A 47 -19.19 -17.62 23.19
C THR A 47 -17.93 -17.42 24.02
N GLU A 48 -17.61 -16.19 24.45
CA GLU A 48 -16.35 -15.87 25.13
C GLU A 48 -16.48 -14.65 26.07
N LYS A 49 -15.62 -14.60 27.09
CA LYS A 49 -15.47 -13.44 27.98
C LYS A 49 -14.30 -12.58 27.50
N PHE A 50 -14.55 -11.30 27.30
CA PHE A 50 -13.54 -10.32 26.90
C PHE A 50 -13.30 -9.37 28.07
N ALA A 51 -12.05 -9.21 28.48
CA ALA A 51 -11.66 -8.34 29.59
C ALA A 51 -10.57 -7.38 29.11
N SER A 52 -10.69 -6.09 29.44
CA SER A 52 -9.58 -5.16 29.22
C SER A 52 -9.41 -4.19 30.38
N THR A 53 -8.17 -4.06 30.83
CA THR A 53 -7.79 -3.13 31.91
C THR A 53 -7.92 -1.66 31.49
N ARG A 54 -7.82 -1.38 30.17
CA ARG A 54 -7.99 -0.03 29.60
C ARG A 54 -9.43 0.45 29.61
N LEU A 55 -10.43 -0.43 29.35
CA LEU A 55 -11.82 -0.01 29.48
C LEU A 55 -12.17 0.37 30.92
N ARG A 56 -11.63 -0.38 31.89
CA ARG A 56 -11.89 -0.13 33.31
C ARG A 56 -11.45 1.27 33.74
N SER A 57 -10.36 1.80 33.18
CA SER A 57 -9.92 3.17 33.46
C SER A 57 -10.80 4.26 32.82
N MET A 58 -11.55 3.94 31.77
CA MET A 58 -12.46 4.91 31.12
C MET A 58 -13.80 5.03 31.87
N GLY A 59 -14.21 4.01 32.63
CA GLY A 59 -15.28 4.10 33.64
C GLY A 59 -16.59 4.72 33.12
N GLU A 60 -17.02 5.80 33.76
CA GLU A 60 -18.26 6.53 33.42
C GLU A 60 -18.16 7.39 32.16
N GLU A 61 -16.94 7.71 31.68
CA GLU A 61 -16.75 8.50 30.44
C GLU A 61 -17.20 7.77 29.18
N LEU A 62 -17.48 6.46 29.29
CA LEU A 62 -18.00 5.62 28.20
C LEU A 62 -19.50 5.86 27.93
N PHE A 63 -20.22 6.49 28.87
CA PHE A 63 -21.66 6.68 28.81
C PHE A 63 -22.02 8.16 28.68
N ASP A 64 -22.99 8.46 27.82
CA ASP A 64 -23.60 9.79 27.71
C ASP A 64 -24.46 10.09 28.96
N ARG A 65 -24.88 11.34 29.14
CA ARG A 65 -25.76 11.81 30.21
C ARG A 65 -27.10 11.05 30.27
N GLN A 66 -27.50 10.39 29.19
CA GLN A 66 -28.69 9.54 29.10
C GLN A 66 -28.42 8.08 29.50
N GLY A 67 -27.19 7.74 29.89
CA GLY A 67 -26.73 6.39 30.28
C GLY A 67 -26.53 5.41 29.12
N LYS A 68 -26.60 5.88 27.87
CA LYS A 68 -26.24 5.09 26.68
C LYS A 68 -24.77 5.23 26.35
N ILE A 69 -24.20 4.21 25.74
CA ILE A 69 -22.80 4.19 25.33
C ILE A 69 -22.56 5.19 24.19
N LEU A 70 -21.53 6.04 24.34
CA LEU A 70 -21.17 7.09 23.38
C LEU A 70 -20.70 6.53 22.04
N ASP A 71 -19.85 5.50 22.07
CA ASP A 71 -19.33 4.86 20.87
C ASP A 71 -19.06 3.36 21.09
N VAL A 72 -20.00 2.53 20.63
CA VAL A 72 -19.95 1.07 20.78
C VAL A 72 -18.74 0.48 20.04
N SER A 73 -18.34 1.11 18.93
CA SER A 73 -17.22 0.67 18.08
C SER A 73 -15.88 0.74 18.80
N VAL A 74 -15.61 1.85 19.50
CA VAL A 74 -14.37 2.07 20.27
C VAL A 74 -14.21 1.04 21.39
N ILE A 75 -15.30 0.70 22.07
CA ILE A 75 -15.29 -0.31 23.14
C ILE A 75 -14.94 -1.69 22.58
N SER A 76 -15.55 -2.07 21.44
CA SER A 76 -15.25 -3.33 20.79
C SER A 76 -13.79 -3.42 20.34
N ASP A 77 -13.21 -2.31 19.86
CA ASP A 77 -11.83 -2.25 19.38
C ASP A 77 -10.82 -2.40 20.51
N VAL A 78 -11.07 -1.75 21.65
CA VAL A 78 -10.20 -1.87 22.83
C VAL A 78 -10.26 -3.27 23.43
N LEU A 79 -11.44 -3.92 23.42
CA LEU A 79 -11.61 -5.29 23.90
C LEU A 79 -10.95 -6.33 22.98
N LEU A 80 -10.94 -6.08 21.67
CA LEU A 80 -10.33 -6.98 20.67
C LEU A 80 -8.83 -6.74 20.48
N ALA A 81 -8.28 -5.60 20.92
CA ALA A 81 -6.87 -5.27 20.81
C ALA A 81 -5.89 -6.38 21.27
N PRO A 82 -6.14 -7.12 22.37
CA PRO A 82 -5.27 -8.22 22.80
C PRO A 82 -5.34 -9.48 21.92
N GLN A 83 -6.38 -9.60 21.10
CA GLN A 83 -6.63 -10.80 20.27
C GLN A 83 -6.00 -10.70 18.88
N PHE A 84 -5.40 -9.56 18.53
CA PHE A 84 -4.71 -9.43 17.25
C PHE A 84 -3.54 -10.41 17.15
N PRO A 85 -3.44 -11.20 16.06
CA PRO A 85 -2.36 -12.15 15.92
C PRO A 85 -1.00 -11.46 15.78
N THR A 86 -0.01 -11.93 16.53
CA THR A 86 1.36 -11.39 16.53
C THR A 86 2.14 -11.65 15.26
N TRP A 87 1.64 -12.50 14.35
CA TRP A 87 2.25 -12.78 13.06
C TRP A 87 1.69 -11.92 11.93
N SER A 88 0.61 -11.18 12.19
CA SER A 88 -0.09 -10.41 11.16
C SER A 88 0.03 -8.91 11.42
N PRO A 89 0.28 -8.10 10.38
CA PRO A 89 0.14 -6.67 10.52
C PRO A 89 -1.33 -6.30 10.76
N VAL A 90 -1.58 -5.37 11.68
CA VAL A 90 -2.92 -5.03 12.19
C VAL A 90 -3.89 -4.68 11.07
N PHE A 91 -3.46 -3.88 10.08
CA PHE A 91 -4.31 -3.44 8.97
C PHE A 91 -4.89 -4.57 8.10
N MET A 92 -4.22 -5.74 8.05
CA MET A 92 -4.69 -6.90 7.27
C MET A 92 -5.83 -7.64 7.96
N VAL A 93 -5.98 -7.46 9.27
CA VAL A 93 -6.89 -8.26 10.09
C VAL A 93 -8.02 -7.42 10.67
N GLU A 94 -7.78 -6.14 10.91
CA GLU A 94 -8.76 -5.18 11.44
C GLU A 94 -10.02 -5.06 10.57
N ARG A 95 -9.87 -5.17 9.25
CA ARG A 95 -10.97 -5.08 8.29
C ARG A 95 -11.04 -6.34 7.43
N PRO A 96 -12.21 -7.00 7.31
CA PRO A 96 -12.35 -8.22 6.50
C PRO A 96 -12.14 -7.97 5.01
N VAL A 97 -12.31 -6.73 4.55
CA VAL A 97 -12.14 -6.33 3.15
C VAL A 97 -10.67 -6.15 2.76
N ALA A 98 -9.79 -5.82 3.71
CA ALA A 98 -8.37 -5.55 3.44
C ALA A 98 -7.61 -6.74 2.80
N PRO A 99 -7.67 -7.97 3.32
CA PRO A 99 -6.96 -9.09 2.72
C PRO A 99 -7.54 -9.47 1.35
N LEU A 100 -8.84 -9.26 1.13
CA LEU A 100 -9.48 -9.46 -0.18
C LEU A 100 -8.94 -8.46 -1.21
N VAL A 101 -8.91 -7.18 -0.88
CA VAL A 101 -8.39 -6.15 -1.80
C VAL A 101 -6.92 -6.40 -2.14
N VAL A 102 -6.08 -6.70 -1.15
CA VAL A 102 -4.64 -6.94 -1.40
C VAL A 102 -4.45 -8.20 -2.25
N SER A 103 -5.20 -9.27 -1.98
CA SER A 103 -5.14 -10.48 -2.81
C SER A 103 -5.62 -10.24 -4.24
N ALA A 104 -6.69 -9.47 -4.42
CA ALA A 104 -7.18 -9.08 -5.74
C ALA A 104 -6.14 -8.26 -6.51
N ILE A 105 -5.47 -7.30 -5.85
CA ILE A 105 -4.38 -6.51 -6.45
C ILE A 105 -3.22 -7.41 -6.87
N LEU A 106 -2.78 -8.32 -6.00
CA LEU A 106 -1.69 -9.25 -6.30
C LEU A 106 -2.01 -10.23 -7.43
N VAL A 107 -3.26 -10.71 -7.50
CA VAL A 107 -3.72 -11.58 -8.58
C VAL A 107 -3.80 -10.78 -9.88
N ALA A 108 -4.37 -9.57 -9.87
CA ALA A 108 -4.44 -8.71 -11.04
C ALA A 108 -3.05 -8.36 -11.57
N SER A 109 -2.09 -8.03 -10.70
CA SER A 109 -0.71 -7.74 -11.11
C SER A 109 -0.01 -8.98 -11.65
N ALA A 110 -0.25 -10.17 -11.09
CA ALA A 110 0.30 -11.43 -11.60
C ALA A 110 -0.28 -11.82 -12.97
N LEU A 111 -1.59 -11.65 -13.19
CA LEU A 111 -2.24 -11.87 -14.48
C LEU A 111 -1.72 -10.88 -15.53
N LEU A 112 -1.52 -9.63 -15.16
CA LEU A 112 -0.93 -8.61 -16.02
C LEU A 112 0.54 -8.97 -16.36
N ALA A 113 1.32 -9.46 -15.38
CA ALA A 113 2.68 -9.94 -15.61
C ALA A 113 2.73 -11.16 -16.55
N LEU A 114 1.74 -12.04 -16.45
CA LEU A 114 1.56 -13.18 -17.36
C LEU A 114 1.27 -12.71 -18.78
N TRP A 115 0.31 -11.80 -18.94
CA TRP A 115 -0.05 -11.23 -20.24
C TRP A 115 1.13 -10.53 -20.93
N LEU A 116 1.98 -9.84 -20.16
CA LEU A 116 3.16 -9.14 -20.67
C LEU A 116 4.41 -10.03 -20.87
N ASN A 117 4.32 -11.35 -20.63
CA ASN A 117 5.45 -12.29 -20.68
C ASN A 117 6.62 -11.94 -19.72
N VAL A 118 6.35 -11.31 -18.57
CA VAL A 118 7.36 -10.96 -17.54
C VAL A 118 7.18 -11.78 -16.26
N PHE A 119 6.27 -12.75 -16.28
CA PHE A 119 5.91 -13.58 -15.13
C PHE A 119 7.11 -14.25 -14.41
N PRO A 120 8.14 -14.81 -15.09
CA PRO A 120 9.27 -15.43 -14.40
C PRO A 120 10.07 -14.43 -13.55
N ALA A 121 10.34 -13.24 -14.09
CA ALA A 121 11.04 -12.19 -13.37
C ALA A 121 10.21 -11.66 -12.20
N TYR A 122 8.89 -11.55 -12.39
CA TYR A 122 7.94 -11.18 -11.34
C TYR A 122 7.99 -12.16 -10.16
N LEU A 123 7.93 -13.47 -10.45
CA LEU A 123 8.05 -14.51 -9.42
C LEU A 123 9.41 -14.49 -8.71
N LEU A 124 10.50 -14.28 -9.44
CA LEU A 124 11.84 -14.20 -8.85
C LEU A 124 11.91 -13.07 -7.82
N ILE A 125 11.51 -11.85 -8.19
CA ILE A 125 11.52 -10.68 -7.29
C ILE A 125 10.62 -10.91 -6.06
N MET A 126 9.43 -11.47 -6.27
CA MET A 126 8.54 -11.83 -5.16
C MET A 126 9.16 -12.89 -4.25
N SER A 127 9.78 -13.93 -4.80
CA SER A 127 10.43 -14.97 -4.00
C SER A 127 11.61 -14.43 -3.20
N LEU A 128 12.44 -13.56 -3.80
CA LEU A 128 13.55 -12.92 -3.13
C LEU A 128 13.06 -12.02 -1.99
N SER A 129 11.96 -11.29 -2.22
CA SER A 129 11.34 -10.48 -1.18
C SER A 129 10.79 -11.33 -0.03
N ALA A 130 10.17 -12.48 -0.34
CA ALA A 130 9.58 -13.37 0.64
C ALA A 130 10.64 -13.98 1.56
N VAL A 131 11.85 -14.27 1.03
CA VAL A 131 13.00 -14.74 1.82
C VAL A 131 13.38 -13.74 2.91
N ILE A 132 13.15 -12.44 2.72
CA ILE A 132 13.43 -11.40 3.73
C ILE A 132 12.21 -11.14 4.62
N VAL A 133 11.02 -11.03 4.03
CA VAL A 133 9.78 -10.66 4.74
C VAL A 133 9.33 -11.74 5.72
N VAL A 134 9.34 -13.02 5.31
CA VAL A 134 8.84 -14.13 6.15
C VAL A 134 9.61 -14.25 7.48
N PRO A 135 10.96 -14.29 7.50
CA PRO A 135 11.70 -14.35 8.76
C PRO A 135 11.62 -13.04 9.56
N ALA A 136 11.53 -11.89 8.90
CA ALA A 136 11.36 -10.62 9.59
C ALA A 136 10.04 -10.57 10.38
N VAL A 137 8.96 -11.08 9.80
CA VAL A 137 7.65 -11.17 10.46
C VAL A 137 7.67 -12.19 11.61
N SER A 138 8.32 -13.35 11.44
CA SER A 138 8.37 -14.36 12.51
C SER A 138 9.18 -13.93 13.73
N GLN A 139 10.16 -13.03 13.55
CA GLN A 139 10.97 -12.45 14.62
C GLN A 139 10.38 -11.15 15.21
N GLY A 140 9.24 -10.68 14.69
CA GLY A 140 8.59 -9.45 15.17
C GLY A 140 9.18 -8.14 14.62
N TYR A 141 10.10 -8.19 13.66
CA TYR A 141 10.69 -7.01 13.01
C TYR A 141 9.80 -6.48 11.87
N PHE A 142 8.60 -5.99 12.24
CA PHE A 142 7.62 -5.50 11.28
C PHE A 142 8.12 -4.36 10.39
N SER A 143 8.92 -3.43 10.92
CA SER A 143 9.43 -2.30 10.16
C SER A 143 10.23 -2.74 8.93
N VAL A 144 11.06 -3.78 9.06
CA VAL A 144 11.86 -4.32 7.95
C VAL A 144 10.97 -5.01 6.92
N ALA A 145 9.98 -5.79 7.39
CA ALA A 145 9.01 -6.44 6.52
C ALA A 145 8.21 -5.41 5.68
N PHE A 146 7.79 -4.31 6.29
CA PHE A 146 7.06 -3.24 5.59
C PHE A 146 7.90 -2.51 4.55
N VAL A 147 9.14 -2.13 4.90
CA VAL A 147 10.03 -1.43 3.98
C VAL A 147 10.35 -2.31 2.78
N THR A 148 10.68 -3.58 3.01
CA THR A 148 11.02 -4.53 1.93
C THR A 148 9.82 -4.87 1.06
N ALA A 149 8.64 -5.08 1.64
CA ALA A 149 7.39 -5.27 0.88
C ALA A 149 7.01 -4.03 0.05
N GLY A 150 7.19 -2.83 0.61
CA GLY A 150 6.94 -1.58 -0.10
C GLY A 150 7.90 -1.34 -1.26
N MET A 151 9.21 -1.52 -1.05
CA MET A 151 10.22 -1.42 -2.10
C MET A 151 9.95 -2.40 -3.24
N THR A 152 9.61 -3.65 -2.91
CA THR A 152 9.35 -4.68 -3.92
C THR A 152 8.06 -4.41 -4.69
N ALA A 153 7.01 -3.93 -4.04
CA ALA A 153 5.78 -3.48 -4.70
C ALA A 153 6.06 -2.31 -5.67
N LEU A 154 6.88 -1.34 -5.29
CA LEU A 154 7.26 -0.21 -6.15
C LEU A 154 8.06 -0.66 -7.38
N VAL A 155 9.07 -1.53 -7.19
CA VAL A 155 9.87 -2.08 -8.30
C VAL A 155 8.98 -2.85 -9.28
N LEU A 156 8.09 -3.71 -8.78
CA LEU A 156 7.18 -4.48 -9.62
C LEU A 156 6.18 -3.58 -10.34
N SER A 157 5.59 -2.60 -9.65
CA SER A 157 4.67 -1.66 -10.26
C SER A 157 5.34 -0.88 -11.38
N PHE A 158 6.55 -0.35 -11.15
CA PHE A 158 7.30 0.38 -12.18
C PHE A 158 7.62 -0.51 -13.39
N ALA A 159 8.10 -1.73 -13.14
CA ALA A 159 8.41 -2.69 -14.20
C ALA A 159 7.17 -3.05 -15.03
N LEU A 160 6.02 -3.27 -14.37
CA LEU A 160 4.75 -3.54 -15.04
C LEU A 160 4.25 -2.33 -15.82
N CYS A 161 4.32 -1.11 -15.27
CA CYS A 161 3.94 0.12 -15.96
C CYS A 161 4.75 0.33 -17.25
N ILE A 162 6.08 0.15 -17.20
CA ILE A 162 6.93 0.26 -18.40
C ILE A 162 6.53 -0.79 -19.45
N ARG A 163 6.34 -2.04 -19.03
CA ARG A 163 6.01 -3.14 -19.95
C ARG A 163 4.63 -2.96 -20.56
N LEU A 164 3.66 -2.48 -19.77
CA LEU A 164 2.33 -2.13 -20.22
C LEU A 164 2.38 -0.96 -21.21
N LEU A 165 3.17 0.08 -20.93
CA LEU A 165 3.39 1.19 -21.86
C LEU A 165 3.98 0.70 -23.19
N LEU A 166 5.02 -0.14 -23.15
CA LEU A 166 5.63 -0.71 -24.36
C LEU A 166 4.67 -1.61 -25.15
N ALA A 167 3.74 -2.30 -24.47
CA ALA A 167 2.70 -3.09 -25.11
C ALA A 167 1.63 -2.21 -25.76
N LEU A 168 1.19 -1.14 -25.09
CA LEU A 168 0.26 -0.16 -25.64
C LEU A 168 0.84 0.56 -26.88
N LEU A 169 2.14 0.86 -26.85
CA LEU A 169 2.86 1.47 -27.96
C LEU A 169 3.27 0.46 -29.06
N GLY A 170 2.95 -0.83 -28.91
CA GLY A 170 3.22 -1.85 -29.93
C GLY A 170 2.29 -1.79 -31.15
N GLY A 171 1.55 -0.70 -31.32
CA GLY A 171 0.62 -0.51 -32.44
C GLY A 171 1.30 -0.31 -33.79
N ARG A 172 0.52 -0.44 -34.88
CA ARG A 172 1.01 -0.33 -36.26
C ARG A 172 1.22 1.12 -36.75
N TRP A 173 0.96 2.10 -35.90
CA TRP A 173 1.09 3.51 -36.24
C TRP A 173 2.55 3.99 -36.13
N GLY A 174 2.99 4.84 -37.06
CA GLY A 174 4.37 5.33 -37.11
C GLY A 174 4.83 6.04 -35.84
N TRP A 175 3.99 6.90 -35.26
CA TRP A 175 4.30 7.62 -34.01
C TRP A 175 4.45 6.68 -32.80
N CYS A 176 3.64 5.61 -32.71
CA CYS A 176 3.79 4.61 -31.65
C CYS A 176 5.15 3.91 -31.73
N ALA A 177 5.62 3.59 -32.95
CA ALA A 177 6.90 2.92 -33.15
C ALA A 177 8.09 3.81 -32.77
N VAL A 178 8.01 5.12 -33.06
CA VAL A 178 9.01 6.12 -32.63
C VAL A 178 9.05 6.19 -31.10
N ALA A 179 7.90 6.43 -30.46
CA ALA A 179 7.77 6.50 -29.01
C ALA A 179 8.27 5.20 -28.32
N GLN A 180 7.92 4.03 -28.87
CA GLN A 180 8.35 2.73 -28.32
C GLN A 180 9.87 2.59 -28.38
N THR A 181 10.50 3.06 -29.45
CA THR A 181 11.95 3.02 -29.64
C THR A 181 12.64 3.94 -28.64
N LEU A 182 12.13 5.17 -28.47
CA LEU A 182 12.65 6.13 -27.48
C LEU A 182 12.59 5.58 -26.05
N ILE A 183 11.48 4.91 -25.67
CA ILE A 183 11.35 4.29 -24.35
C ILE A 183 12.33 3.11 -24.19
N ARG A 184 12.51 2.28 -25.22
CA ARG A 184 13.50 1.18 -25.16
C ARG A 184 14.92 1.69 -25.02
N GLU A 185 15.25 2.79 -25.70
CA GLU A 185 16.56 3.41 -25.61
C GLU A 185 16.80 4.07 -24.24
N SER A 186 15.79 4.77 -23.69
CA SER A 186 15.90 5.39 -22.36
C SER A 186 16.12 4.36 -21.25
N ILE A 187 15.50 3.17 -21.36
CA ILE A 187 15.73 2.03 -20.46
C ILE A 187 17.16 1.51 -20.61
N ARG A 188 17.67 1.40 -21.84
CA ARG A 188 19.04 0.94 -22.12
C ARG A 188 20.08 1.90 -21.53
N LEU A 189 19.83 3.20 -21.63
CA LEU A 189 20.66 4.24 -21.04
C LEU A 189 20.50 4.37 -19.51
N ARG A 190 19.58 3.61 -18.91
CA ARG A 190 19.31 3.59 -17.46
C ARG A 190 18.92 4.96 -16.88
N ILE A 191 18.43 5.88 -17.70
CA ILE A 191 18.01 7.21 -17.23
C ILE A 191 16.80 7.05 -16.31
N SER A 192 15.74 6.40 -16.79
CA SER A 192 14.52 6.15 -15.99
C SER A 192 14.79 5.26 -14.77
N VAL A 193 15.72 4.31 -14.91
CA VAL A 193 16.12 3.38 -13.82
C VAL A 193 16.83 4.14 -12.69
N SER A 194 17.63 5.17 -13.01
CA SER A 194 18.30 6.00 -12.02
C SER A 194 17.29 6.79 -11.18
N PHE A 195 16.26 7.38 -11.78
CA PHE A 195 15.25 8.15 -11.04
C PHE A 195 14.36 7.26 -10.15
N ILE A 196 13.93 6.09 -10.62
CA ILE A 196 13.20 5.16 -9.76
C ILE A 196 14.07 4.66 -8.60
N ALA A 197 15.38 4.47 -8.81
CA ALA A 197 16.30 4.11 -7.73
C ALA A 197 16.39 5.21 -6.66
N ILE A 198 16.42 6.49 -7.06
CA ILE A 198 16.38 7.62 -6.13
C ILE A 198 15.07 7.59 -5.32
N VAL A 199 13.92 7.38 -5.96
CA VAL A 199 12.62 7.30 -5.28
C VAL A 199 12.57 6.12 -4.30
N LEU A 200 13.10 4.96 -4.69
CA LEU A 200 13.16 3.76 -3.84
C LEU A 200 14.03 3.93 -2.61
N ILE A 201 15.05 4.80 -2.66
CA ILE A 201 15.89 5.14 -1.50
C ILE A 201 15.24 6.26 -0.69
N ALA A 202 14.71 7.30 -1.34
CA ALA A 202 14.19 8.48 -0.68
C ALA A 202 12.92 8.19 0.14
N LEU A 203 11.97 7.41 -0.38
CA LEU A 203 10.71 7.11 0.32
C LEU A 203 10.93 6.42 1.68
N PRO A 204 11.74 5.35 1.77
CA PRO A 204 12.01 4.67 3.04
C PRO A 204 12.82 5.50 4.04
N LEU A 205 13.64 6.45 3.58
CA LEU A 205 14.38 7.36 4.46
C LEU A 205 13.53 8.51 4.99
N LEU A 206 12.41 8.84 4.33
CA LEU A 206 11.56 9.97 4.67
C LEU A 206 11.07 9.96 6.13
N PRO A 207 10.59 8.84 6.72
CA PRO A 207 10.12 8.81 8.10
C PRO A 207 11.17 9.23 9.14
N ILE A 208 12.46 9.04 8.85
CA ILE A 208 13.57 9.42 9.74
C ILE A 208 13.62 10.94 9.96
N PHE A 209 13.11 11.71 8.98
CA PHE A 209 13.08 13.17 9.01
C PHE A 209 11.74 13.75 9.51
N ILE A 210 10.83 12.91 10.01
CA ILE A 210 9.56 13.33 10.59
C ILE A 210 9.66 13.30 12.11
N ASP A 211 9.22 14.38 12.76
CA ASP A 211 9.21 14.47 14.22
C ASP A 211 8.18 13.49 14.81
N GLY A 212 8.70 12.48 15.52
CA GLY A 212 7.90 11.45 16.18
C GLY A 212 7.08 11.95 17.38
N SER A 213 7.36 13.16 17.88
CA SER A 213 6.59 13.77 18.98
C SER A 213 5.28 14.42 18.52
N SER A 214 5.15 14.68 17.21
CA SER A 214 3.95 15.28 16.64
C SER A 214 2.78 14.28 16.59
N PRO A 215 1.51 14.73 16.66
CA PRO A 215 0.35 13.83 16.56
C PRO A 215 0.38 13.00 15.27
N LEU A 216 -0.07 11.74 15.34
CA LEU A 216 0.01 10.77 14.23
C LEU A 216 -0.56 11.30 12.90
N ARG A 217 -1.67 12.05 12.97
CA ARG A 217 -2.28 12.70 11.80
C ARG A 217 -1.29 13.61 11.06
N TYR A 218 -0.51 14.39 11.81
CA TYR A 218 0.46 15.33 11.24
C TYR A 218 1.65 14.58 10.61
N GLN A 219 2.09 13.49 11.23
CA GLN A 219 3.14 12.63 10.67
C GLN A 219 2.73 12.03 9.33
N ILE A 220 1.52 11.45 9.24
CA ILE A 220 1.00 10.86 8.00
C ILE A 220 0.82 11.92 6.92
N GLN A 221 0.24 13.07 7.25
CA GLN A 221 0.07 14.16 6.29
C GLN A 221 1.40 14.68 5.77
N THR A 222 2.40 14.85 6.66
CA THR A 222 3.75 15.28 6.28
C THR A 222 4.43 14.25 5.38
N PHE A 223 4.29 12.95 5.69
CA PHE A 223 4.81 11.86 4.86
C PHE A 223 4.19 11.88 3.45
N MET A 224 2.86 11.99 3.37
CA MET A 224 2.15 12.01 2.08
C MET A 224 2.55 13.24 1.25
N SER A 225 2.62 14.42 1.86
CA SER A 225 3.05 15.64 1.15
C SER A 225 4.49 15.52 0.64
N ARG A 226 5.44 15.20 1.52
CA ARG A 226 6.86 15.12 1.15
C ARG A 226 7.16 14.03 0.13
N SER A 227 6.47 12.88 0.21
CA SER A 227 6.66 11.79 -0.76
C SER A 227 6.14 12.17 -2.16
N LEU A 228 5.03 12.89 -2.23
CA LEU A 228 4.52 13.45 -3.49
C LEU A 228 5.45 14.51 -4.06
N ASP A 229 5.98 15.41 -3.23
CA ASP A 229 6.92 16.45 -3.67
C ASP A 229 8.20 15.82 -4.26
N ILE A 230 8.77 14.83 -3.57
CA ILE A 230 9.96 14.09 -4.05
C ILE A 230 9.66 13.39 -5.37
N ALA A 231 8.52 12.70 -5.48
CA ALA A 231 8.12 12.02 -6.70
C ALA A 231 7.92 13.02 -7.86
N TYR A 232 7.30 14.17 -7.60
CA TYR A 232 7.08 15.22 -8.57
C TYR A 232 8.41 15.80 -9.10
N VAL A 233 9.33 16.14 -8.20
CA VAL A 233 10.67 16.64 -8.59
C VAL A 233 11.42 15.60 -9.40
N CYS A 234 11.39 14.32 -8.99
CA CYS A 234 12.02 13.24 -9.75
C CYS A 234 11.41 13.09 -11.14
N ALA A 235 10.08 13.15 -11.25
CA ALA A 235 9.38 13.06 -12.54
C ALA A 235 9.69 14.26 -13.45
N ALA A 236 9.75 15.48 -12.90
CA ALA A 236 10.09 16.69 -13.64
C ALA A 236 11.54 16.63 -14.17
N CYS A 237 12.50 16.27 -13.32
CA CYS A 237 13.90 16.09 -13.71
C CYS A 237 14.07 14.96 -14.73
N MET A 238 13.36 13.84 -14.56
CA MET A 238 13.36 12.74 -15.53
C MET A 238 12.83 13.21 -16.89
N THR A 239 11.73 13.97 -16.92
CA THR A 239 11.12 14.47 -18.15
C THR A 239 12.06 15.42 -18.88
N LEU A 240 12.68 16.36 -18.16
CA LEU A 240 13.63 17.31 -18.73
C LEU A 240 14.89 16.61 -19.27
N THR A 241 15.48 15.71 -18.47
CA THR A 241 16.69 14.98 -18.89
C THR A 241 16.42 14.07 -20.08
N LEU A 242 15.30 13.35 -20.09
CA LEU A 242 14.91 12.48 -21.20
C LEU A 242 14.57 13.28 -22.45
N GLY A 243 13.86 14.41 -22.32
CA GLY A 243 13.56 15.31 -23.43
C GLY A 243 14.84 15.89 -24.08
N CYS A 244 15.77 16.38 -23.27
CA CYS A 244 17.06 16.89 -23.79
C CYS A 244 17.92 15.76 -24.39
N ALA A 245 17.98 14.59 -23.73
CA ALA A 245 18.78 13.46 -24.19
C ALA A 245 18.29 12.90 -25.53
N THR A 246 16.97 12.77 -25.71
CA THR A 246 16.38 12.28 -26.96
C THR A 246 16.73 13.19 -28.14
N VAL A 247 16.52 14.51 -28.01
CA VAL A 247 16.88 15.48 -29.06
C VAL A 247 18.39 15.49 -29.33
N ALA A 248 19.22 15.46 -28.28
CA ALA A 248 20.68 15.49 -28.44
C ALA A 248 21.22 14.24 -29.15
N PHE A 249 20.73 13.04 -28.82
CA PHE A 249 21.17 11.80 -29.46
C PHE A 249 20.69 11.68 -30.90
N GLU A 250 19.46 12.12 -31.18
CA GLU A 250 18.92 12.18 -32.55
C GLU A 250 19.77 13.07 -33.48
N ILE A 251 20.21 14.23 -32.99
CA ILE A 251 21.10 15.14 -33.72
C ILE A 251 22.51 14.55 -33.86
N ARG A 252 23.08 14.03 -32.77
CA ARG A 252 24.45 13.51 -32.73
C ARG A 252 24.64 12.28 -33.63
N ASP A 253 23.71 11.34 -33.56
CA ASP A 253 23.82 10.02 -34.22
C ASP A 253 23.24 10.05 -35.64
N ARG A 254 22.84 11.23 -36.12
CA ARG A 254 22.26 11.50 -37.43
C ARG A 254 21.04 10.65 -37.78
N GLN A 255 20.28 10.23 -36.77
CA GLN A 255 19.09 9.39 -36.95
C GLN A 255 17.94 10.17 -37.63
N ILE A 256 17.80 11.47 -37.35
CA ILE A 256 16.85 12.38 -38.01
C ILE A 256 17.00 12.38 -39.55
N TRP A 257 18.23 12.33 -40.07
CA TRP A 257 18.49 12.39 -41.51
C TRP A 257 18.00 11.12 -42.22
N GLN A 258 17.90 10.00 -41.51
CA GLN A 258 17.34 8.76 -42.04
C GLN A 258 15.82 8.81 -42.22
N LEU A 259 15.12 9.82 -41.66
CA LEU A 259 13.71 10.03 -41.96
C LEU A 259 13.48 10.37 -43.44
N MET A 260 14.48 10.92 -44.14
CA MET A 260 14.36 11.22 -45.57
C MET A 260 14.26 9.96 -46.44
N THR A 261 14.71 8.82 -45.95
CA THR A 261 14.67 7.53 -46.68
C THR A 261 13.65 6.54 -46.12
N LYS A 262 13.11 6.78 -44.92
CA LYS A 262 12.07 5.94 -44.31
C LYS A 262 10.68 6.47 -44.66
N PRO A 263 9.68 5.60 -44.91
CA PRO A 263 8.31 6.01 -45.19
C PRO A 263 7.56 6.41 -43.90
N LEU A 264 8.10 7.39 -43.17
CA LEU A 264 7.50 7.99 -41.98
C LEU A 264 7.19 9.45 -42.27
N ASP A 265 5.95 9.85 -41.98
CA ASP A 265 5.57 11.25 -42.10
C ASP A 265 6.24 12.09 -40.98
N ARG A 266 6.54 13.36 -41.28
CA ARG A 266 7.24 14.26 -40.37
C ARG A 266 6.41 14.58 -39.12
N PHE A 267 5.08 14.68 -39.27
CA PHE A 267 4.21 14.90 -38.13
C PHE A 267 4.12 13.68 -37.23
N GLN A 268 4.13 12.47 -37.79
CA GLN A 268 4.16 11.24 -36.99
C GLN A 268 5.46 11.11 -36.21
N TYR A 269 6.58 11.59 -36.76
CA TYR A 269 7.84 11.63 -36.04
C TYR A 269 7.85 12.66 -34.89
N LEU A 270 7.28 13.87 -35.10
CA LEU A 270 7.20 14.88 -34.04
C LEU A 270 6.20 14.53 -32.92
N LEU A 271 5.17 13.75 -33.23
CA LEU A 271 4.14 13.34 -32.29
C LEU A 271 4.56 12.16 -31.41
N GLY A 272 5.43 11.28 -31.92
CA GLY A 272 5.97 10.13 -31.20
C GLY A 272 7.14 10.50 -30.31
#